data_AF-A0A813P0G0-F1
#
_entry.id   AF-A0A813P0G0-F1
#
_cell.length_a   1.000
_cell.length_b   1.000
_cell.length_c   1.000
_cell.angle_alpha   90.00
_cell.angle_beta   90.00
_cell.angle_gamma   90.00
#
_symmetry.space_group_name_H-M   'P 1'
#
loop_
_entity.id
_entity.type
_entity.pdbx_description
1 polymer ?
#
loop_
_entity_poly.entity_id
_entity_poly.type
_entity_poly.pdbx_seq_one_letter_code
_entity_poly.pdbx_strand_id
1 'polypeptide(L)'
;MMPDEDLIQSQWEKHGTCYYKTATEYYENIEKLYQSLNIPDIAAMKSKTKTNVVNAFLTQNPKLLSSAIQVSMNAENQLKEIKICYTLNYQYVRCS
;
A
#
# COMPACT_ATOMS: atom_id res chain seq x y z
N MET A 1 7.61 8.19 5.28
CA MET A 1 6.54 7.38 5.90
C MET A 1 5.66 8.33 6.72
N MET A 2 4.35 8.05 6.88
CA MET A 2 3.30 8.88 7.53
C MET A 2 3.77 10.23 8.14
N PRO A 3 3.43 11.38 7.50
CA PRO A 3 4.06 12.66 7.84
C PRO A 3 3.45 13.41 9.03
N ASP A 4 2.35 12.92 9.59
CA ASP A 4 1.47 13.69 10.47
C ASP A 4 1.07 12.89 11.71
N GLU A 5 1.17 13.49 12.90
CA GLU A 5 0.91 12.82 14.19
C GLU A 5 -0.57 12.48 14.38
N ASP A 6 -1.48 13.38 13.98
CA ASP A 6 -2.92 13.14 14.05
C ASP A 6 -3.34 12.00 13.10
N LEU A 7 -2.72 11.93 11.92
CA LEU A 7 -2.88 10.80 11.02
C LEU A 7 -2.42 9.51 11.69
N ILE A 8 -1.22 9.48 12.29
CA ILE A 8 -0.71 8.30 12.99
C ILE A 8 -1.74 7.87 14.05
N GLN A 9 -2.09 8.73 15.00
CA GLN A 9 -3.03 8.41 16.07
C GLN A 9 -4.37 7.88 15.53
N SER A 10 -4.94 8.56 14.53
CA SER A 10 -6.23 8.15 13.97
C SER A 10 -6.16 6.80 13.23
N GLN A 11 -5.04 6.45 12.60
CA GLN A 11 -4.86 5.12 12.00
C GLN A 11 -4.81 4.02 13.05
N TRP A 12 -4.16 4.26 14.19
CA TRP A 12 -4.14 3.31 15.30
C TRP A 12 -5.55 3.09 15.86
N GLU A 13 -6.24 4.17 16.24
CA GLU A 13 -7.56 4.08 16.86
C GLU A 13 -8.60 3.42 15.95
N LYS A 14 -8.59 3.74 14.66
CA LYS A 14 -9.59 3.24 13.70
C LYS A 14 -9.31 1.84 13.18
N HIS A 15 -8.05 1.43 13.09
CA HIS A 15 -7.67 0.22 12.34
C HIS A 15 -6.76 -0.72 13.12
N GLY A 16 -5.86 -0.22 13.96
CA GLY A 16 -4.91 -1.05 14.69
C GLY A 16 -5.52 -1.75 15.90
N THR A 17 -6.33 -1.04 16.69
CA THR A 17 -6.91 -1.50 17.96
C THR A 17 -7.77 -2.77 17.86
N CYS A 18 -8.31 -3.08 16.67
CA CYS A 18 -9.16 -4.24 16.44
C CYS A 18 -8.41 -5.59 16.44
N TYR A 19 -7.10 -5.59 16.18
CA TYR A 19 -6.31 -6.82 16.01
C TYR A 19 -5.00 -6.83 16.80
N TYR A 20 -4.30 -5.69 16.83
CA TYR A 20 -2.98 -5.61 17.45
C TYR A 20 -3.08 -5.31 18.95
N LYS A 21 -2.14 -5.85 19.72
CA LYS A 21 -2.09 -5.60 21.18
C LYS A 21 -1.48 -4.25 21.51
N THR A 22 -0.58 -3.76 20.67
CA THR A 22 0.13 -2.48 20.86
C THR A 22 0.26 -1.71 19.55
N ALA A 23 0.31 -0.38 19.65
CA ALA A 23 0.59 0.48 18.50
C ALA A 23 1.97 0.19 17.89
N THR A 24 2.97 -0.11 18.73
CA THR A 24 4.32 -0.48 18.28
C THR A 24 4.28 -1.69 17.33
N GLU A 25 3.59 -2.77 17.70
CA GLU A 25 3.47 -3.96 16.86
C GLU A 25 2.78 -3.65 15.51
N TYR A 26 1.74 -2.82 15.54
CA TYR A 26 1.01 -2.38 14.34
C TYR A 26 1.92 -1.62 13.36
N TYR A 27 2.65 -0.62 13.84
CA TYR A 27 3.50 0.20 12.97
C TYR A 27 4.77 -0.51 12.53
N GLU A 28 5.38 -1.36 13.36
CA GLU A 28 6.52 -2.17 12.93
C GLU A 28 6.16 -3.09 11.76
N ASN A 29 4.96 -3.69 11.78
CA ASN A 29 4.52 -4.54 10.68
C ASN A 29 4.19 -3.73 9.42
N ILE A 30 3.58 -2.55 9.55
CA ILE A 30 3.40 -1.61 8.42
C ILE A 30 4.76 -1.24 7.81
N GLU A 31 5.74 -0.89 8.64
CA GLU A 31 7.07 -0.52 8.20
C GLU A 31 7.77 -1.67 7.46
N LYS A 32 7.75 -2.89 8.02
CA LYS A 32 8.30 -4.09 7.38
C LYS A 32 7.68 -4.34 6.01
N LEU A 33 6.35 -4.26 5.90
CA LEU A 33 5.66 -4.44 4.62
C LEU A 33 6.01 -3.32 3.63
N TYR A 34 6.04 -2.07 4.08
CA TYR A 34 6.39 -0.93 3.22
C TYR A 34 7.82 -1.04 2.69
N GLN A 35 8.79 -1.35 3.55
CA GLN A 35 10.20 -1.51 3.19
C GLN A 35 10.44 -2.74 2.30
N SER A 36 9.58 -3.77 2.37
CA SER A 36 9.68 -4.94 1.49
C SER A 36 9.26 -4.67 0.04
N LEU A 37 8.59 -3.54 -0.21
CA LEU A 37 8.12 -3.14 -1.54
C LEU A 37 9.13 -2.20 -2.21
N ASN A 38 9.55 -2.55 -3.41
CA ASN A 38 10.23 -1.62 -4.30
C ASN A 38 9.18 -0.71 -4.95
N ILE A 39 9.03 0.51 -4.42
CA ILE A 39 8.04 1.47 -4.92
C ILE A 39 8.62 2.21 -6.13
N PRO A 40 8.02 2.09 -7.33
CA PRO A 40 8.48 2.81 -8.51
C PRO A 40 8.32 4.31 -8.35
N ASP A 41 9.18 5.08 -9.01
CA ASP A 41 9.02 6.54 -9.12
C ASP A 41 7.84 6.87 -10.04
N ILE A 42 6.64 6.91 -9.45
CA ILE A 42 5.41 7.26 -10.16
C ILE A 42 5.45 8.72 -10.64
N ALA A 43 6.20 9.61 -9.96
CA ALA A 43 6.27 11.01 -10.35
C ALA A 43 6.95 11.18 -11.72
N ALA A 44 8.01 10.40 -11.98
CA ALA A 44 8.78 10.40 -13.22
C ALA A 44 8.11 9.65 -14.39
N MET A 45 7.01 8.93 -14.17
CA MET A 45 6.32 8.18 -15.23
C MET A 45 5.71 9.12 -16.29
N LYS A 46 5.98 8.84 -17.57
CA LYS A 46 5.40 9.56 -18.72
C LYS A 46 3.87 9.46 -18.78
N SER A 47 3.30 8.36 -18.32
CA SER A 47 1.85 8.12 -18.32
C SER A 47 1.45 7.33 -17.08
N LYS A 48 0.56 7.91 -16.26
CA LYS A 48 0.17 7.40 -14.93
C LYS A 48 -1.19 6.70 -14.95
N THR A 49 -1.52 6.02 -16.06
CA THR A 49 -2.75 5.23 -16.13
C THR A 49 -2.71 4.09 -15.11
N LYS A 50 -3.90 3.60 -14.73
CA LYS A 50 -4.05 2.48 -13.78
C LYS A 50 -3.18 1.29 -14.17
N THR A 51 -3.23 0.90 -15.44
CA THR A 51 -2.46 -0.22 -15.99
C THR A 51 -0.96 0.01 -15.91
N ASN A 52 -0.49 1.22 -16.25
CA ASN A 52 0.94 1.53 -16.20
C ASN A 52 1.47 1.52 -14.76
N VAL A 53 0.71 2.07 -13.80
CA VAL A 53 1.09 2.04 -12.38
C VAL A 53 1.18 0.60 -11.89
N VAL A 54 0.19 -0.25 -12.20
CA VAL A 54 0.23 -1.68 -11.83
C VAL A 54 1.46 -2.37 -12.44
N ASN A 55 1.70 -2.17 -13.75
CA ASN A 55 2.84 -2.80 -14.42
C ASN A 55 4.18 -2.36 -13.84
N ALA A 56 4.32 -1.09 -13.46
CA ALA A 56 5.53 -0.58 -12.82
C ALA A 56 5.82 -1.28 -11.48
N PHE A 57 4.78 -1.46 -10.65
CA PHE A 57 4.90 -2.21 -9.39
C PHE A 57 5.27 -3.68 -9.63
N LEU A 58 4.62 -4.35 -10.57
CA LEU A 58 4.91 -5.76 -10.88
C LEU A 58 6.33 -5.95 -11.44
N THR A 59 6.83 -4.98 -12.19
CA THR A 59 8.19 -5.01 -12.75
C THR A 59 9.24 -4.94 -11.63
N GLN A 60 9.03 -4.10 -10.62
CA GLN A 60 9.96 -3.94 -9.50
C GLN A 60 9.76 -4.97 -8.38
N ASN A 61 8.62 -5.66 -8.35
CA ASN A 61 8.25 -6.64 -7.33
C ASN A 61 7.76 -7.94 -7.98
N PRO A 62 8.65 -8.82 -8.49
CA PRO A 62 8.24 -10.03 -9.23
C PRO A 62 7.40 -11.03 -8.41
N LYS A 63 7.43 -10.95 -7.07
CA LYS A 63 6.61 -11.78 -6.17
C LYS A 63 5.22 -11.20 -5.92
N LEU A 64 4.98 -9.94 -6.25
CA LEU A 64 3.68 -9.29 -6.12
C LEU A 64 2.72 -9.82 -7.18
N LEU A 65 1.51 -10.18 -6.76
CA LEU A 65 0.46 -10.63 -7.66
C LEU A 65 -0.30 -9.43 -8.23
N SER A 66 -0.64 -9.46 -9.52
CA SER A 66 -1.47 -8.40 -10.14
C SER A 66 -2.83 -8.25 -9.47
N SER A 67 -3.36 -9.33 -8.90
CA SER A 67 -4.61 -9.32 -8.13
C SER A 67 -4.45 -8.72 -6.73
N ALA A 68 -3.24 -8.64 -6.20
CA ALA A 68 -2.95 -8.13 -4.86
C ALA A 68 -2.69 -6.62 -4.85
N ILE A 69 -2.82 -5.95 -6.00
CA ILE A 69 -2.69 -4.50 -6.13
C ILE A 69 -3.99 -3.89 -6.63
N GLN A 70 -4.50 -2.90 -5.89
CA GLN A 70 -5.66 -2.10 -6.28
C GLN A 70 -5.22 -0.64 -6.41
N VAL A 71 -5.44 -0.07 -7.60
CA VAL A 71 -5.13 1.33 -7.90
C VAL A 71 -6.43 2.10 -8.10
N SER A 72 -6.58 3.17 -7.34
CA SER A 72 -7.73 4.08 -7.34
C SER A 72 -7.35 5.41 -7.99
N MET A 73 -8.18 5.86 -8.93
CA MET A 73 -8.07 7.16 -9.60
C MET A 73 -9.23 8.07 -9.17
N ASN A 74 -9.04 9.40 -9.22
CA ASN A 74 -10.13 10.36 -9.10
C ASN A 74 -10.89 10.53 -10.45
N ALA A 75 -11.88 11.43 -10.48
CA ALA A 75 -12.69 11.68 -11.67
C ALA A 75 -11.86 12.26 -12.84
N GLU A 76 -10.77 12.95 -12.52
CA GLU A 76 -9.82 13.54 -13.46
C GLU A 76 -8.72 12.56 -13.91
N ASN A 77 -8.87 11.25 -13.63
CA ASN A 77 -7.88 10.20 -13.93
C ASN A 77 -6.50 10.40 -13.28
N GLN A 78 -6.44 11.08 -12.14
CA GLN A 78 -5.23 11.24 -11.34
C GLN A 78 -5.17 10.18 -10.24
N LEU A 79 -3.96 9.71 -9.94
CA LEU A 79 -3.70 8.70 -8.92
C LEU A 79 -4.11 9.22 -7.54
N LYS A 80 -5.01 8.48 -6.87
CA LYS A 80 -5.46 8.77 -5.51
C LYS A 80 -4.81 7.85 -4.49
N GLU A 81 -4.80 6.55 -4.77
CA GLU A 81 -4.35 5.54 -3.81
C GLU A 81 -3.88 4.27 -4.50
N ILE A 82 -2.91 3.61 -3.88
CA ILE A 82 -2.48 2.25 -4.21
C ILE A 82 -2.61 1.41 -2.95
N LYS A 83 -3.41 0.35 -3.02
CA LYS A 83 -3.52 -0.65 -1.95
C LYS A 83 -2.82 -1.93 -2.35
N ILE A 84 -2.11 -2.52 -1.40
CA ILE A 84 -1.53 -3.85 -1.51
C ILE A 84 -2.21 -4.75 -0.48
N CYS A 85 -2.75 -5.87 -0.92
CA CYS A 85 -3.57 -6.74 -0.08
C CYS A 85 -2.80 -7.97 0.38
N TYR A 86 -2.93 -8.27 1.67
CA TYR A 86 -2.24 -9.35 2.35
C TYR A 86 -3.22 -10.23 3.13
N THR A 87 -2.86 -11.49 3.28
CA THR A 87 -3.40 -12.36 4.35
C THR A 87 -2.92 -11.87 5.72
N LEU A 88 -3.51 -12.39 6.80
CA LEU A 88 -3.03 -12.11 8.17
C LEU A 88 -1.59 -12.56 8.44
N ASN A 89 -1.07 -13.48 7.61
CA ASN A 89 0.32 -13.95 7.66
C ASN A 89 1.21 -13.25 6.62
N TYR A 90 0.80 -12.07 6.15
CA TYR A 90 1.57 -11.21 5.26
C TYR A 90 1.93 -11.80 3.89
N GLN A 91 1.21 -12.84 3.46
CA GLN A 91 1.28 -13.34 2.08
C GLN A 91 0.37 -12.52 1.17
N TYR A 92 0.81 -12.21 -0.05
CA TYR A 92 -0.02 -11.50 -1.03
C TYR A 92 -1.31 -12.27 -1.33
N VAL A 93 -2.44 -11.55 -1.35
CA VAL A 93 -3.76 -12.11 -1.68
C VAL A 93 -4.51 -11.15 -2.58
N ARG A 94 -5.49 -11.67 -3.34
CA ARG A 94 -6.38 -10.82 -4.14
C ARG A 94 -7.07 -9.77 -3.25
N CYS A 95 -7.06 -8.52 -3.68
CA CYS A 95 -7.85 -7.47 -3.06
C CYS A 95 -9.35 -7.75 -3.24
N SER A 96 -10.11 -7.59 -2.15
CA SER A 96 -11.57 -7.65 -2.10
C SER A 96 -12.20 -6.27 -2.26
#